data_AF-A0A1C4T8A7-F1
#
_entry.id   AF-A0A1C4T8A7-F1
#
_cell.length_a   1.000
_cell.length_b   1.000
_cell.length_c   1.000
_cell.angle_alpha   90.00
_cell.angle_beta   90.00
_cell.angle_gamma   90.00
#
_symmetry.space_group_name_H-M   'P 1'
#
loop_
_entity.id
_entity.type
_entity.pdbx_description
1 polymer ?
#
loop_
_entity_poly.entity_id
_entity_poly.type
_entity_poly.pdbx_seq_one_letter_code
_entity_poly.pdbx_strand_id
1 'polypeptide(L)'
;MLLTEGLNDAGDRVLAGESVRQMITDHLTPEQRAASGLFTEGQGWGFGGAVDVEIAAPWNVLGRYGWVGGTGTTAHVIPAAGTVAVLLTQMEMGGPAAPEVMRDFWTYAAGF
;
A
#
# COMPACT_ATOMS: atom_id res chain seq x y z
N MET A 1 0.00 14.79 -2.24
CA MET A 1 -0.95 14.34 -3.28
C MET A 1 -1.92 13.29 -2.78
N LEU A 2 -1.52 12.03 -2.54
CA LEU A 2 -2.48 10.96 -2.18
C LEU A 2 -3.14 11.20 -0.80
N LEU A 3 -2.39 11.72 0.17
CA LEU A 3 -2.93 12.12 1.48
C LEU A 3 -3.76 13.41 1.45
N THR A 4 -3.68 14.17 0.35
CA THR A 4 -4.21 15.54 0.26
C THR A 4 -5.20 15.68 -0.90
N GLU A 5 -5.92 14.60 -1.20
CA GLU A 5 -6.93 14.54 -2.28
C GLU A 5 -6.47 15.13 -3.62
N GLY A 6 -5.20 14.93 -3.97
CA GLY A 6 -4.63 15.31 -5.26
C GLY A 6 -3.84 16.61 -5.29
N LEU A 7 -3.64 17.29 -4.15
CA LEU A 7 -2.84 18.52 -4.07
C LEU A 7 -1.35 18.24 -3.85
N ASN A 8 -0.46 19.04 -4.45
CA ASN A 8 0.96 19.08 -4.06
C ASN A 8 1.18 19.98 -2.82
N ASP A 9 2.43 20.13 -2.38
CA ASP A 9 2.76 20.94 -1.19
C ASP A 9 2.56 22.46 -1.41
N ALA A 10 2.53 22.91 -2.67
CA ALA A 10 2.23 24.30 -3.03
C ALA A 10 0.71 24.58 -3.12
N GLY A 11 -0.13 23.55 -3.01
CA GLY A 11 -1.58 23.65 -3.15
C GLY A 11 -2.10 23.51 -4.59
N ASP A 12 -1.23 23.22 -5.56
CA ASP A 12 -1.65 22.98 -6.94
C ASP A 12 -2.27 21.59 -7.09
N ARG A 13 -3.31 21.50 -7.92
CA ARG A 13 -3.97 20.23 -8.22
C ARG A 13 -3.19 19.42 -9.25
N VAL A 14 -2.66 18.28 -8.80
CA VAL A 14 -1.99 17.29 -9.66
C VAL A 14 -2.97 16.19 -10.10
N LEU A 15 -3.86 15.76 -9.22
CA LEU A 15 -4.96 14.83 -9.53
C LEU A 15 -6.29 15.36 -9.03
N ALA A 16 -7.40 14.96 -9.66
CA ALA A 16 -8.71 15.16 -9.06
C ALA A 16 -8.81 14.31 -7.78
N GLY A 17 -9.50 14.82 -6.74
CA GLY A 17 -9.71 14.06 -5.51
C GLY A 17 -10.45 12.74 -5.75
N GLU A 18 -11.36 12.72 -6.73
CA GLU A 18 -12.03 11.49 -7.15
C GLU A 18 -11.05 10.48 -7.75
N SER A 19 -10.10 10.92 -8.58
CA SER A 19 -9.06 10.03 -9.11
C SER A 19 -8.23 9.41 -7.98
N VAL A 20 -7.90 10.17 -6.93
CA VAL A 20 -7.19 9.64 -5.76
C VAL A 20 -8.03 8.58 -5.05
N ARG A 21 -9.32 8.82 -4.84
CA ARG A 21 -10.22 7.83 -4.23
C ARG A 21 -10.30 6.55 -5.06
N GLN A 22 -10.43 6.66 -6.37
CA GLN A 22 -10.44 5.51 -7.27
C GLN A 22 -9.10 4.75 -7.23
N MET A 23 -7.97 5.45 -7.13
CA MET A 23 -6.65 4.82 -7.05
C MET A 23 -6.48 3.94 -5.80
N ILE A 24 -6.99 4.37 -4.65
CA ILE A 24 -6.79 3.69 -3.37
C ILE A 24 -7.94 2.78 -2.96
N THR A 25 -8.95 2.62 -3.83
CA THR A 25 -10.10 1.72 -3.62
C THR A 25 -9.80 0.34 -4.21
N ASP A 26 -10.18 -0.73 -3.52
CA ASP A 26 -10.11 -2.09 -4.08
C ASP A 26 -11.13 -2.26 -5.21
N HIS A 27 -10.66 -2.74 -6.37
CA HIS A 27 -11.48 -3.04 -7.54
C HIS A 27 -11.58 -4.53 -7.84
N LEU A 28 -11.04 -5.40 -6.99
CA LEU A 28 -11.13 -6.84 -7.18
C LEU A 28 -12.45 -7.40 -6.67
N THR A 29 -12.99 -8.40 -7.38
CA THR A 29 -14.03 -9.26 -6.80
C THR A 29 -13.41 -10.20 -5.76
N PRO A 30 -14.22 -10.77 -4.84
CA PRO A 30 -13.74 -11.76 -3.88
C PRO A 30 -12.99 -12.94 -4.53
N GLU A 31 -13.47 -13.42 -5.68
CA GLU A 31 -12.85 -14.53 -6.43
C GLU A 31 -11.50 -14.14 -7.01
N GLN A 32 -11.38 -12.92 -7.57
CA GLN A 32 -10.11 -12.39 -8.08
C GLN A 32 -9.08 -12.21 -6.97
N ARG A 33 -9.53 -11.73 -5.80
CA ARG A 33 -8.68 -11.57 -4.61
C ARG A 33 -8.20 -12.93 -4.09
N ALA A 34 -9.08 -13.92 -4.04
CA ALA A 34 -8.71 -15.28 -3.63
C ALA A 34 -7.69 -15.92 -4.60
N ALA A 35 -7.83 -15.65 -5.90
CA ALA A 35 -6.91 -16.16 -6.92
C ALA A 35 -5.54 -15.45 -6.95
N SER A 36 -5.41 -14.25 -6.39
CA SER A 36 -4.18 -13.43 -6.43
C SER A 36 -3.27 -13.60 -5.21
N GLY A 37 -3.64 -14.45 -4.25
CA GLY A 37 -2.99 -14.56 -2.94
C GLY A 37 -1.49 -14.86 -2.95
N LEU A 38 -0.94 -15.42 -4.03
CA LEU A 38 0.51 -15.59 -4.19
C LEU A 38 1.28 -14.26 -4.11
N PHE A 39 0.68 -13.16 -4.59
CA PHE A 39 1.32 -11.84 -4.65
C PHE A 39 0.69 -10.81 -3.72
N THR A 40 -0.61 -10.91 -3.46
CA THR A 40 -1.33 -9.91 -2.66
C THR A 40 -1.40 -10.29 -1.18
N GLU A 41 -1.08 -11.54 -0.81
CA GLU A 41 -1.23 -12.06 0.56
C GLU A 41 -2.63 -11.76 1.15
N GLY A 42 -3.68 -11.73 0.30
CA GLY A 42 -5.06 -11.44 0.68
C GLY A 42 -5.50 -9.98 0.57
N GLN A 43 -4.59 -9.05 0.23
CA GLN A 43 -4.91 -7.65 -0.05
C GLN A 43 -5.75 -7.49 -1.33
N GLY A 44 -6.52 -6.40 -1.39
CA GLY A 44 -7.19 -5.93 -2.60
C GLY A 44 -6.23 -5.22 -3.56
N TRP A 45 -6.75 -4.69 -4.66
CA TRP A 45 -5.96 -3.97 -5.66
C TRP A 45 -6.67 -2.71 -6.18
N GLY A 46 -5.99 -1.58 -6.02
CA GLY A 46 -6.38 -0.30 -6.58
C GLY A 46 -5.73 -0.02 -7.93
N PHE A 47 -5.90 1.19 -8.45
CA PHE A 47 -5.21 1.59 -9.68
C PHE A 47 -3.74 1.90 -9.43
N GLY A 48 -2.93 0.84 -9.38
CA GLY A 48 -1.47 0.89 -9.33
C GLY A 48 -0.82 0.23 -8.10
N GLY A 49 -1.60 -0.26 -7.14
CA GLY A 49 -1.06 -0.83 -5.89
C GLY A 49 -2.07 -1.63 -5.07
N ALA A 50 -1.54 -2.36 -4.10
CA ALA A 50 -2.32 -3.15 -3.16
C ALA A 50 -3.09 -2.26 -2.16
N VAL A 51 -4.26 -2.73 -1.74
CA VAL A 51 -5.12 -2.07 -0.76
C VAL A 51 -5.38 -3.04 0.40
N ASP A 52 -5.09 -2.62 1.63
CA ASP A 52 -5.49 -3.37 2.82
C ASP A 52 -7.02 -3.30 3.00
N VAL A 53 -7.68 -4.44 2.80
CA VAL A 53 -9.15 -4.59 2.94
C VAL A 53 -9.56 -5.40 4.17
N GLU A 54 -8.60 -6.07 4.80
CA GLU A 54 -8.75 -6.89 6.00
C GLU A 54 -7.50 -6.74 6.89
N ILE A 55 -7.64 -7.02 8.18
CA ILE A 55 -6.53 -7.01 9.14
C ILE A 55 -6.12 -8.46 9.41
N ALA A 56 -5.25 -9.00 8.55
CA ALA A 56 -4.73 -10.36 8.67
C ALA A 56 -3.37 -10.43 9.37
N ALA A 57 -2.66 -9.30 9.45
CA ALA A 57 -1.35 -9.16 10.07
C ALA A 57 -1.23 -7.82 10.83
N PRO A 58 -0.27 -7.70 11.77
CA PRO A 58 -0.09 -6.49 12.59
C PRO A 58 0.20 -5.21 11.80
N TRP A 59 0.72 -5.33 10.59
CA TRP A 59 1.04 -4.21 9.71
C TRP A 59 -0.12 -3.77 8.79
N ASN A 60 -1.27 -4.44 8.85
CA ASN A 60 -2.43 -4.05 8.05
C ASN A 60 -3.17 -2.88 8.68
N VAL A 61 -3.47 -1.86 7.88
CA VAL A 61 -4.34 -0.74 8.25
C VAL A 61 -5.37 -0.60 7.14
N LEU A 62 -6.66 -0.71 7.45
CA LEU A 62 -7.72 -0.64 6.44
C LEU A 62 -7.58 0.63 5.57
N GLY A 63 -7.53 0.44 4.25
CA GLY A 63 -7.32 1.51 3.27
C GLY A 63 -5.87 1.95 3.07
N ARG A 64 -4.88 1.30 3.69
CA ARG A 64 -3.47 1.48 3.35
C ARG A 64 -3.25 1.07 1.90
N TYR A 65 -2.62 1.96 1.14
CA TYR A 65 -2.40 1.80 -0.30
C TYR A 65 -0.91 1.85 -0.62
N GLY A 66 -0.41 0.92 -1.43
CA GLY A 66 1.01 0.93 -1.77
C GLY A 66 1.47 -0.25 -2.61
N TRP A 67 2.78 -0.46 -2.62
CA TRP A 67 3.39 -1.54 -3.39
C TRP A 67 4.66 -2.08 -2.73
N VAL A 68 5.05 -3.27 -3.18
CA VAL A 68 6.28 -3.96 -2.79
C VAL A 68 7.10 -4.26 -4.04
N GLY A 69 8.38 -3.94 -3.99
CA GLY A 69 9.35 -4.11 -5.06
C GLY A 69 10.29 -5.24 -4.79
N GLY A 70 10.36 -6.19 -5.74
CA GLY A 70 11.25 -7.36 -5.65
C GLY A 70 12.73 -7.03 -5.43
N THR A 71 13.18 -5.80 -5.75
CA THR A 71 14.54 -5.32 -5.48
C THR A 71 14.76 -4.80 -4.05
N GLY A 72 13.83 -5.07 -3.12
CA GLY A 72 13.98 -4.70 -1.71
C GLY A 72 13.43 -3.34 -1.35
N THR A 73 12.44 -2.84 -2.10
CA THR A 73 11.85 -1.51 -1.90
C THR A 73 10.36 -1.61 -1.62
N THR A 74 9.81 -0.64 -0.90
CA THR A 74 8.36 -0.58 -0.67
C THR A 74 7.94 0.83 -0.32
N ALA A 75 6.74 1.21 -0.75
CA ALA A 75 6.11 2.47 -0.38
C ALA A 75 4.63 2.25 -0.09
N HIS A 76 4.18 2.76 1.06
CA HIS A 76 2.79 2.71 1.48
C HIS A 76 2.32 4.08 1.97
N VAL A 77 1.09 4.42 1.61
CA VAL A 77 0.33 5.54 2.12
C VAL A 77 -0.68 5.00 3.12
N ILE A 78 -0.73 5.59 4.32
CA ILE A 78 -1.65 5.23 5.39
C ILE A 78 -2.55 6.45 5.65
N PRO A 79 -3.70 6.56 4.95
CA PRO A 79 -4.56 7.74 5.03
C PRO A 79 -5.05 8.03 6.45
N ALA A 80 -5.43 6.99 7.20
CA ALA A 80 -5.93 7.11 8.56
C ALA A 80 -4.91 7.73 9.54
N ALA A 81 -3.61 7.54 9.28
CA ALA A 81 -2.52 8.08 10.09
C ALA A 81 -1.83 9.29 9.42
N GLY A 82 -2.33 9.77 8.28
CA GLY A 82 -1.70 10.87 7.54
C GLY A 82 -0.23 10.62 7.16
N THR A 83 0.16 9.35 7.01
CA THR A 83 1.58 8.95 6.92
C THR A 83 1.91 8.32 5.58
N VAL A 84 3.12 8.59 5.08
CA VAL A 84 3.74 7.86 3.96
C VAL A 84 5.00 7.19 4.46
N ALA A 85 5.07 5.86 4.34
CA ALA A 85 6.20 5.05 4.76
C ALA A 85 6.91 4.49 3.52
N VAL A 86 8.20 4.79 3.38
CA VAL A 86 9.04 4.30 2.28
C VAL A 86 10.27 3.62 2.86
N LEU A 87 10.56 2.40 2.41
CA LEU A 87 11.77 1.66 2.73
C LEU A 87 12.53 1.36 1.44
N LEU A 88 13.81 1.72 1.43
CA LEU A 88 14.72 1.50 0.32
C LEU A 88 15.92 0.69 0.81
N THR A 89 15.87 -0.63 0.62
CA THR A 89 17.05 -1.48 0.87
C THR A 89 17.83 -1.71 -0.42
N GLN A 90 18.98 -2.38 -0.32
CA GLN A 90 19.78 -2.83 -1.46
C GLN A 90 19.85 -4.36 -1.52
N MET A 91 18.78 -5.02 -1.09
CA MET A 91 18.69 -6.48 -1.01
C MET A 91 17.43 -6.96 -1.71
N GLU A 92 17.58 -7.78 -2.75
CA GLU A 92 16.43 -8.36 -3.44
C GLU A 92 15.67 -9.35 -2.56
N MET A 93 14.38 -9.51 -2.87
CA MET A 93 13.51 -10.49 -2.24
C MET A 93 13.82 -11.89 -2.81
N GLY A 94 14.00 -12.87 -1.93
CA GLY A 94 14.23 -14.27 -2.34
C GLY A 94 13.00 -15.02 -2.83
N GLY A 95 11.83 -14.38 -2.84
CA GLY A 95 10.56 -14.99 -3.23
C GLY A 95 9.41 -13.98 -3.20
N PRO A 96 8.17 -14.43 -3.45
CA PRO A 96 7.01 -13.54 -3.52
C PRO A 96 6.59 -12.98 -2.16
N ALA A 97 6.94 -13.66 -1.06
CA ALA A 97 6.63 -13.21 0.29
C ALA A 97 7.56 -12.07 0.73
N ALA A 98 7.00 -11.05 1.37
CA ALA A 98 7.76 -9.93 1.90
C ALA A 98 8.79 -10.40 2.98
N PRO A 99 10.06 -9.98 2.88
CA PRO A 99 11.07 -10.27 3.91
C PRO A 99 10.70 -9.68 5.29
N GLU A 100 11.22 -10.27 6.38
CA GLU A 100 10.95 -9.82 7.75
C GLU A 100 11.24 -8.32 7.96
N VAL A 101 12.35 -7.81 7.42
CA VAL A 101 12.70 -6.38 7.55
C VAL A 101 11.61 -5.45 7.01
N MET A 102 10.88 -5.84 5.96
CA MET A 102 9.76 -5.06 5.44
C MET A 102 8.55 -5.15 6.38
N ARG A 103 8.25 -6.34 6.89
CA ARG A 103 7.12 -6.59 7.81
C ARG A 103 7.31 -5.87 9.14
N ASP A 104 8.52 -5.86 9.68
CA ASP A 104 8.88 -5.11 10.89
C ASP A 104 8.72 -3.61 10.65
N PHE A 105 9.24 -3.10 9.53
CA PHE A 105 9.09 -1.71 9.14
C PHE A 105 7.63 -1.29 8.99
N TRP A 106 6.81 -2.12 8.34
CA TRP A 106 5.39 -1.83 8.18
C TRP A 106 4.62 -1.90 9.50
N THR A 107 4.98 -2.83 10.39
CA THR A 107 4.39 -2.93 11.73
C THR A 107 4.69 -1.68 12.54
N TYR A 108 5.94 -1.21 12.49
CA TYR A 108 6.34 0.06 13.09
C TYR A 108 5.54 1.24 12.50
N ALA A 109 5.44 1.31 11.17
CA ALA A 109 4.74 2.40 10.48
C ALA A 109 3.21 2.40 10.69
N ALA A 110 2.60 1.24 10.96
CA ALA A 110 1.17 1.12 11.20
C ALA A 110 0.73 1.68 12.57
N GLY A 111 1.66 1.78 13.53
CA GLY A 111 1.38 2.21 14.90
C GLY A 111 1.76 3.67 15.23
N PHE A 112 2.19 4.45 14.25
CA PHE A 112 2.52 5.88 14.41
C PHE A 112 1.32 6.80 14.15
#